data_AF-A0A9Q1H2V1-F1
#
_entry.id   AF-A0A9Q1H2V1-F1
#
_cell.length_a   1.000
_cell.length_b   1.000
_cell.length_c   1.000
_cell.angle_alpha   90.00
_cell.angle_beta   90.00
_cell.angle_gamma   90.00
#
_symmetry.space_group_name_H-M   'P 1'
#
loop_
_entity.id
_entity.type
_entity.pdbx_description
1 polymer ?
#
loop_
_entity_poly.entity_id
_entity_poly.type
_entity_poly.pdbx_seq_one_letter_code
_entity_poly.pdbx_strand_id
1 'polypeptide(L)'
;MTVSLTLERKCKTKRKIKGLLDSSLITIRQLAEVIGILVSNLPGVAYGRLYYRHLEFNKINSLRAAKGDFDAKTTLTSLSRLELLWWLSNIDEAFCHIHHKPVGAVLECDASTLGWGAVLRSGNQSMANDRWSRSQRKFHVNVLELLAIYFGLKALCKALRGQHVGIRSDNMTAVSYINHMGGTKSSQCNEVTKIIWLWCKDNDIWISAAHIPGAQNGIADHLSRNGKINTEWALNDKIFLDITSVFGCPDINLFATNEKYRAVSWRYEPQAHATDAFSFTWTDHNFYAFPPFSMIGRCLQKIELEQATGILIAPVWTTQASFVKLMELLIAVPLLLPVSKERQSLYAQGISPKAADIILEAWRPSTQKQYLVYLSRWLLFCSKRNIDPMQTDLKEILNFLVELFEGGVGYSGINTARSMLSSFVLIPKNIGKNNLVKRFVKGIFELKTPRPHRCHVWDVSTVFQYVKSLEHNAELTLKFLTYKAVILATLISAQRVQTLSQLDLDFMEMTEQSFIFHINDKLKQTRPGHVGLQICFDNFSEDELLCIYSVLKIYIQKTENLRTSSKLFISYRK
;
A
#
# COMPACT_ATOMS: atom_id res chain seq x y z
N MET A 1 41.28 -12.68 10.99
CA MET A 1 42.46 -11.87 10.62
C MET A 1 42.01 -10.45 10.30
N THR A 2 42.69 -9.44 10.85
CA THR A 2 42.40 -8.01 10.63
C THR A 2 43.59 -7.32 9.97
N VAL A 3 43.32 -6.25 9.22
CA VAL A 3 44.31 -5.35 8.61
C VAL A 3 44.10 -3.96 9.17
N SER A 4 45.19 -3.28 9.54
CA SER A 4 45.18 -1.89 10.00
C SER A 4 46.27 -1.08 9.30
N LEU A 5 46.10 0.24 9.26
CA LEU A 5 47.11 1.13 8.71
C LEU A 5 48.38 1.18 9.60
N THR A 6 49.54 1.36 8.97
CA THR A 6 50.78 1.65 9.69
C THR A 6 50.71 3.03 10.35
N LEU A 7 51.46 3.22 11.44
CA LEU A 7 51.53 4.51 12.15
C LEU A 7 51.94 5.65 11.21
N GLU A 8 52.89 5.41 10.31
CA GLU A 8 53.32 6.38 9.32
C GLU A 8 52.18 6.84 8.40
N ARG A 9 51.38 5.90 7.87
CA ARG A 9 50.21 6.20 7.03
C ARG A 9 49.14 6.96 7.82
N LYS A 10 48.90 6.59 9.08
CA LYS A 10 47.95 7.31 9.97
C LYS A 10 48.39 8.76 10.16
N CYS A 11 49.65 8.99 10.53
CA CYS A 11 50.22 10.33 10.73
C CYS A 11 50.19 11.18 9.45
N LYS A 12 50.59 10.62 8.30
CA LYS A 12 50.55 11.30 6.99
C LYS A 12 49.13 11.75 6.64
N THR A 13 48.16 10.85 6.80
CA THR A 13 46.74 11.12 6.49
C THR A 13 46.19 12.22 7.38
N LYS A 14 46.41 12.14 8.70
CA LYS A 14 46.00 13.18 9.65
C LYS A 14 46.58 14.55 9.32
N ARG A 15 47.87 14.62 9.00
CA ARG A 15 48.55 15.87 8.63
C ARG A 15 47.91 16.52 7.41
N LYS A 16 47.64 15.72 6.36
CA LYS A 16 47.01 16.19 5.12
C LYS A 16 45.56 16.63 5.34
N ILE A 17 44.80 15.93 6.18
CA ILE A 17 43.44 16.34 6.55
C ILE A 17 43.43 17.66 7.33
N LYS A 18 44.30 17.80 8.35
CA LYS A 18 44.40 19.04 9.14
C LYS A 18 44.72 20.24 8.26
N GLY A 19 45.71 20.11 7.36
CA GLY A 19 46.04 21.17 6.40
C GLY A 19 44.87 21.63 5.52
N LEU A 20 43.97 20.71 5.13
CA LEU A 20 42.74 21.07 4.42
C LEU A 20 41.71 21.78 5.32
N LEU A 21 41.57 21.37 6.58
CA LEU A 21 40.59 21.93 7.52
C LEU A 21 40.98 23.32 8.05
N ASP A 22 42.29 23.58 8.17
CA ASP A 22 42.84 24.84 8.67
C ASP A 22 42.78 25.95 7.60
N SER A 23 42.65 25.58 6.32
CA SER A 23 42.57 26.51 5.20
C SER A 23 41.12 26.84 4.85
N SER A 24 40.77 28.13 4.75
CA SER A 24 39.45 28.57 4.28
C SER A 24 39.29 28.37 2.77
N LEU A 25 40.38 28.51 2.01
CA LEU A 25 40.43 28.41 0.56
C LEU A 25 41.52 27.41 0.15
N ILE A 26 41.15 26.39 -0.62
CA ILE A 26 42.05 25.29 -1.05
C ILE A 26 42.01 25.17 -2.57
N THR A 27 43.02 24.57 -3.19
CA THR A 27 42.92 24.19 -4.62
C THR A 27 42.15 22.89 -4.77
N ILE A 28 41.49 22.69 -5.91
CA ILE A 28 40.80 21.44 -6.18
C ILE A 28 41.79 20.26 -6.24
N ARG A 29 43.04 20.51 -6.66
CA ARG A 29 44.17 19.57 -6.60
C ARG A 29 44.45 19.09 -5.17
N GLN A 30 44.48 19.99 -4.20
CA GLN A 30 44.69 19.62 -2.79
C GLN A 30 43.56 18.72 -2.28
N LEU A 31 42.30 19.05 -2.61
CA LEU A 31 41.16 18.20 -2.27
C LEU A 31 41.28 16.81 -2.91
N ALA A 32 41.63 16.74 -4.19
CA ALA A 32 41.82 15.49 -4.91
C ALA A 32 42.96 14.63 -4.34
N GLU A 33 44.07 15.26 -3.93
CA GLU A 33 45.20 14.58 -3.28
C GLU A 33 44.75 13.89 -1.99
N VAL A 34 44.03 14.60 -1.11
CA VAL A 34 43.53 14.01 0.13
C VAL A 34 42.55 12.89 -0.14
N ILE A 35 41.61 13.06 -1.08
CA ILE A 35 40.71 11.96 -1.48
C ILE A 35 41.50 10.73 -1.94
N GLY A 36 42.55 10.91 -2.75
CA GLY A 36 43.42 9.82 -3.19
C GLY A 36 44.09 9.09 -2.02
N ILE A 37 44.56 9.83 -1.01
CA ILE A 37 45.12 9.27 0.22
C ILE A 37 44.06 8.47 0.99
N LEU A 38 42.85 9.02 1.18
CA LEU A 38 41.76 8.33 1.87
C LEU A 38 41.39 7.02 1.16
N VAL A 39 41.27 7.05 -0.17
CA VAL A 39 40.96 5.88 -1.00
C VAL A 39 42.05 4.81 -0.88
N SER A 40 43.33 5.21 -0.86
CA SER A 40 44.45 4.27 -0.70
C SER A 40 44.47 3.57 0.67
N ASN A 41 43.84 4.18 1.67
CA ASN A 41 43.77 3.67 3.04
C ASN A 41 42.56 2.78 3.31
N LEU A 42 41.58 2.71 2.40
CA LEU A 42 40.34 1.93 2.58
C LEU A 42 40.56 0.45 2.96
N PRO A 43 41.60 -0.27 2.45
CA PRO A 43 41.83 -1.65 2.86
C PRO A 43 42.06 -1.84 4.37
N GLY A 44 42.54 -0.80 5.07
CA GLY A 44 42.78 -0.82 6.51
C GLY A 44 41.71 -0.12 7.35
N VAL A 45 40.62 0.37 6.74
CA VAL A 45 39.58 1.16 7.42
C VAL A 45 38.20 0.68 6.96
N ALA A 46 37.60 -0.26 7.70
CA ALA A 46 36.38 -0.96 7.31
C ALA A 46 35.26 -0.02 6.79
N TYR A 47 34.97 1.05 7.52
CA TYR A 47 33.90 1.99 7.19
C TYR A 47 34.37 3.23 6.43
N GLY A 48 35.65 3.31 6.05
CA GLY A 48 36.23 4.49 5.40
C GLY A 48 35.53 4.85 4.09
N ARG A 49 34.92 3.86 3.42
CA ARG A 49 34.20 4.05 2.15
C ARG A 49 32.95 4.93 2.30
N LEU A 50 32.38 5.02 3.51
CA LEU A 50 31.20 5.84 3.83
C LEU A 50 31.52 7.33 4.03
N TYR A 51 32.80 7.69 4.15
CA TYR A 51 33.26 9.01 4.59
C TYR A 51 34.24 9.66 3.61
N TYR A 52 33.95 9.59 2.32
CA TYR A 52 34.68 10.37 1.32
C TYR A 52 33.84 10.79 0.11
N ARG A 53 32.54 10.52 0.15
CA ARG A 53 31.64 10.70 -1.00
C ARG A 53 31.24 12.16 -1.13
N HIS A 54 31.04 12.87 -0.03
CA HIS A 54 30.82 14.31 -0.05
C HIS A 54 32.06 15.06 -0.51
N LEU A 55 33.26 14.60 -0.13
CA LEU A 55 34.51 15.13 -0.66
C LEU A 55 34.59 14.97 -2.19
N GLU A 56 34.22 13.80 -2.73
CA GLU A 56 34.13 13.58 -4.17
C GLU A 56 33.10 14.49 -4.84
N PHE A 57 31.89 14.63 -4.28
CA PHE A 57 30.88 15.56 -4.80
C PHE A 57 31.37 17.00 -4.81
N ASN A 58 32.03 17.45 -3.74
CA ASN A 58 32.61 18.78 -3.63
C ASN A 58 33.67 19.00 -4.71
N LYS A 59 34.56 18.03 -4.92
CA LYS A 59 35.58 18.06 -5.98
C LYS A 59 34.94 18.14 -7.36
N ILE A 60 33.99 17.25 -7.67
CA ILE A 60 33.32 17.18 -8.97
C ILE A 60 32.60 18.49 -9.29
N ASN A 61 31.83 19.03 -8.34
CA ASN A 61 31.10 20.27 -8.53
C ASN A 61 32.05 21.46 -8.73
N SER A 62 33.14 21.52 -7.97
CA SER A 62 34.16 22.55 -8.11
C SER A 62 34.87 22.47 -9.45
N LEU A 63 35.24 21.27 -9.91
CA LEU A 63 35.87 21.07 -11.23
C LEU A 63 34.94 21.48 -12.37
N ARG A 64 33.63 21.16 -12.27
CA ARG A 64 32.66 21.59 -13.27
C ARG A 64 32.57 23.12 -13.33
N ALA A 65 32.51 23.79 -12.18
CA ALA A 65 32.49 25.25 -12.11
C ALA A 65 33.79 25.87 -12.66
N ALA A 66 34.92 25.24 -12.37
CA ALA A 66 36.25 25.66 -12.84
C ALA A 66 36.60 25.18 -14.26
N LYS A 67 35.64 24.60 -15.00
CA LYS A 67 35.85 24.06 -16.37
C LYS A 67 37.04 23.10 -16.49
N GLY A 68 37.28 22.30 -15.44
CA GLY A 68 38.34 21.30 -15.40
C GLY A 68 39.69 21.79 -14.84
N ASP A 69 39.81 23.05 -14.45
CA ASP A 69 41.03 23.56 -13.81
C ASP A 69 41.16 23.02 -12.37
N PHE A 70 42.21 22.23 -12.12
CA PHE A 70 42.51 21.67 -10.80
C PHE A 70 43.18 22.68 -9.85
N ASP A 71 43.78 23.75 -10.37
CA ASP A 71 44.48 24.76 -9.58
C ASP A 71 43.56 25.92 -9.18
N ALA A 72 42.35 25.96 -9.74
CA ALA A 72 41.26 26.79 -9.27
C ALA A 72 40.95 26.57 -7.78
N LYS A 73 40.51 27.64 -7.12
CA LYS A 73 40.20 27.66 -5.70
C LYS A 73 38.79 27.16 -5.43
N THR A 74 38.63 26.43 -4.33
CA THR A 74 37.36 25.95 -3.81
C THR A 74 37.34 25.98 -2.28
N THR A 75 36.14 25.81 -1.72
CA THR A 75 35.89 25.71 -0.28
C THR A 75 35.31 24.35 0.06
N LEU A 76 35.63 23.85 1.24
CA LEU A 76 35.01 22.63 1.75
C LEU A 76 33.55 22.90 2.15
N THR A 77 32.63 22.09 1.65
CA THR A 77 31.25 22.08 2.16
C THR A 77 31.21 21.61 3.62
N SER A 78 30.15 21.95 4.35
CA SER A 78 29.94 21.47 5.72
C SER A 78 30.00 19.93 5.82
N LEU A 79 29.36 19.23 4.88
CA LEU A 79 29.38 17.76 4.80
C LEU A 79 30.79 17.21 4.52
N SER A 80 31.55 17.84 3.62
CA SER A 80 32.96 17.51 3.37
C SER A 80 33.80 17.62 4.64
N ARG A 81 33.61 18.68 5.43
CA ARG A 81 34.33 18.88 6.70
C ARG A 81 33.97 17.80 7.71
N LEU A 82 32.70 17.41 7.81
CA LEU A 82 32.26 16.33 8.71
C LEU A 82 32.90 14.98 8.35
N GLU A 83 33.02 14.64 7.06
CA GLU A 83 33.72 13.43 6.63
C GLU A 83 35.20 13.44 7.04
N LEU A 84 35.90 14.57 6.85
CA LEU A 84 37.29 14.74 7.26
C LEU A 84 37.48 14.63 8.79
N LEU A 85 36.57 15.22 9.57
CA LEU A 85 36.58 15.13 11.03
C LEU A 85 36.33 13.69 11.51
N TRP A 86 35.46 12.94 10.82
CA TRP A 86 35.26 11.53 11.09
C TRP A 86 36.57 10.75 10.90
N TRP A 87 37.29 10.98 9.80
CA TRP A 87 38.59 10.35 9.57
C TRP A 87 39.60 10.68 10.67
N LEU A 88 39.72 11.94 11.08
CA LEU A 88 40.62 12.32 12.17
C LEU A 88 40.31 11.60 13.49
N SER A 89 39.02 11.40 13.78
CA SER A 89 38.56 10.80 15.02
C SER A 89 38.66 9.27 15.03
N ASN A 90 38.64 8.61 13.86
CA ASN A 90 38.52 7.15 13.76
C ASN A 90 39.78 6.46 13.22
N ILE A 91 40.71 7.16 12.56
CA ILE A 91 41.82 6.52 11.83
C ILE A 91 42.83 5.78 12.73
N ASP A 92 42.95 6.15 14.01
CA ASP A 92 43.88 5.48 14.94
C ASP A 92 43.42 4.08 15.32
N GLU A 93 42.12 3.93 15.55
CA GLU A 93 41.49 2.68 16.00
C GLU A 93 40.92 1.87 14.83
N ALA A 94 40.98 2.42 13.60
CA ALA A 94 40.45 1.77 12.43
C ALA A 94 41.21 0.48 12.06
N PHE A 95 40.42 -0.55 11.77
CA PHE A 95 40.86 -1.82 11.19
C PHE A 95 39.81 -2.33 10.19
N CYS A 96 40.15 -3.39 9.47
CA CYS A 96 39.26 -4.10 8.55
C CYS A 96 39.42 -5.61 8.74
N HIS A 97 38.32 -6.38 8.71
CA HIS A 97 38.37 -7.84 8.72
C HIS A 97 38.62 -8.37 7.30
N ILE A 98 39.59 -9.28 7.14
CA ILE A 98 39.88 -9.90 5.84
C ILE A 98 38.81 -10.91 5.47
N HIS A 99 38.34 -11.66 6.46
CA HIS A 99 37.32 -12.68 6.29
C HIS A 99 36.13 -12.34 7.18
N HIS A 100 34.97 -12.22 6.54
CA HIS A 100 33.70 -12.20 7.24
C HIS A 100 33.17 -13.62 7.37
N LYS A 101 32.29 -13.84 8.35
CA LYS A 101 31.58 -15.11 8.50
C LYS A 101 30.84 -15.46 7.19
N PRO A 102 30.63 -16.75 6.89
CA PRO A 102 29.75 -17.14 5.79
C PRO A 102 28.36 -16.53 5.97
N VAL A 103 27.64 -16.37 4.86
CA VAL A 103 26.28 -15.81 4.87
C VAL A 103 25.38 -16.72 5.72
N GLY A 104 24.90 -16.21 6.85
CA GLY A 104 24.04 -16.94 7.79
C GLY A 104 22.55 -16.74 7.53
N ALA A 105 22.20 -15.69 6.79
CA ALA A 105 20.83 -15.39 6.38
C ALA A 105 20.82 -14.67 5.03
N VAL A 106 19.79 -14.91 4.23
CA VAL A 106 19.59 -14.25 2.94
C VAL A 106 18.37 -13.35 2.99
N LEU A 107 18.53 -12.08 2.63
CA LEU A 107 17.45 -11.09 2.56
C LEU A 107 17.17 -10.75 1.10
N GLU A 108 16.05 -11.22 0.58
CA GLU A 108 15.53 -10.87 -0.75
C GLU A 108 14.64 -9.63 -0.62
N CYS A 109 14.88 -8.59 -1.41
CA CYS A 109 14.14 -7.33 -1.35
C CYS A 109 13.70 -6.87 -2.74
N ASP A 110 12.59 -6.13 -2.78
CA ASP A 110 12.05 -5.54 -4.00
C ASP A 110 11.28 -4.25 -3.69
N ALA A 111 11.31 -3.31 -4.65
CA ALA A 111 10.54 -2.09 -4.61
C ALA A 111 9.60 -1.97 -5.83
N SER A 112 8.33 -1.67 -5.57
CA SER A 112 7.36 -1.27 -6.59
C SER A 112 7.05 0.23 -6.51
N THR A 113 6.17 0.71 -7.39
CA THR A 113 5.61 2.07 -7.29
C THR A 113 4.65 2.25 -6.09
N LEU A 114 4.16 1.15 -5.51
CA LEU A 114 3.21 1.14 -4.40
C LEU A 114 3.87 0.99 -3.04
N GLY A 115 4.93 0.17 -2.96
CA GLY A 115 5.53 -0.25 -1.69
C GLY A 115 6.82 -1.05 -1.86
N TRP A 116 7.26 -1.65 -0.75
CA TRP A 116 8.41 -2.54 -0.69
C TRP A 116 8.03 -3.89 -0.10
N GLY A 117 8.78 -4.91 -0.49
CA GLY A 117 8.67 -6.26 0.03
C GLY A 117 10.05 -6.80 0.38
N ALA A 118 10.12 -7.58 1.46
CA ALA A 118 11.33 -8.24 1.90
C ALA A 118 11.03 -9.65 2.44
N VAL A 119 11.94 -10.58 2.15
CA VAL A 119 11.88 -11.97 2.58
C VAL A 119 13.23 -12.34 3.18
N LEU A 120 13.23 -12.75 4.43
CA LEU A 120 14.40 -13.27 5.13
C LEU A 120 14.35 -14.79 5.14
N ARG A 121 15.42 -15.43 4.68
CA ARG A 121 15.64 -16.88 4.75
C ARG A 121 16.78 -17.16 5.72
N SER A 122 16.44 -17.65 6.91
CA SER A 122 17.39 -18.06 7.94
C SER A 122 16.82 -19.24 8.71
N GLY A 123 16.97 -20.46 8.16
CA GLY A 123 16.30 -21.69 8.64
C GLY A 123 14.79 -21.71 8.41
N ASN A 124 14.09 -20.66 8.85
CA ASN A 124 12.69 -20.35 8.58
C ASN A 124 12.56 -19.14 7.64
N GLN A 125 11.41 -19.03 6.97
CA GLN A 125 11.08 -17.90 6.10
C GLN A 125 10.27 -16.85 6.87
N SER A 126 10.80 -15.63 6.97
CA SER A 126 10.09 -14.47 7.52
C SER A 126 9.89 -13.42 6.43
N MET A 127 8.77 -12.70 6.46
CA MET A 127 8.40 -11.75 5.41
C MET A 127 7.95 -10.43 6.02
N ALA A 128 8.30 -9.33 5.37
CA ALA A 128 7.83 -7.99 5.71
C ALA A 128 7.50 -7.22 4.44
N ASN A 129 6.51 -6.35 4.50
CA ASN A 129 6.19 -5.42 3.44
C ASN A 129 5.53 -4.17 3.97
N ASP A 130 5.48 -3.14 3.14
CA ASP A 130 4.58 -2.00 3.34
C ASP A 130 4.44 -1.12 2.10
N ARG A 131 3.54 -0.14 2.15
CA ARG A 131 3.43 0.92 1.16
C ARG A 131 4.40 2.08 1.41
N TRP A 132 4.77 2.72 0.31
CA TRP A 132 5.47 3.99 0.35
C TRP A 132 4.54 5.12 0.82
N SER A 133 5.07 5.99 1.69
CA SER A 133 4.44 7.27 2.00
C SER A 133 4.32 8.15 0.74
N ARG A 134 3.49 9.19 0.81
CA ARG A 134 3.26 10.11 -0.34
C ARG A 134 4.53 10.81 -0.82
N SER A 135 5.47 11.09 0.09
CA SER A 135 6.77 11.69 -0.24
C SER A 135 7.71 10.65 -0.88
N GLN A 136 7.80 9.45 -0.29
CA GLN A 136 8.66 8.38 -0.78
C GLN A 136 8.31 7.94 -2.19
N ARG A 137 7.01 7.87 -2.56
CA ARG A 137 6.59 7.50 -3.93
C ARG A 137 7.16 8.40 -5.03
N LYS A 138 7.64 9.59 -4.68
CA LYS A 138 8.27 10.52 -5.64
C LYS A 138 9.75 10.26 -5.84
N PHE A 139 10.37 9.38 -5.04
CA PHE A 139 11.78 9.05 -5.17
C PHE A 139 12.02 8.20 -6.42
N HIS A 140 13.24 8.33 -6.95
CA HIS A 140 13.68 7.53 -8.08
C HIS A 140 13.72 6.03 -7.71
N VAL A 141 13.44 5.14 -8.67
CA VAL A 141 13.38 3.69 -8.45
C VAL A 141 14.61 3.15 -7.72
N ASN A 142 15.83 3.51 -8.15
CA ASN A 142 17.07 3.10 -7.47
C ASN A 142 17.15 3.51 -5.98
N VAL A 143 16.49 4.60 -5.59
CA VAL A 143 16.39 5.02 -4.18
C VAL A 143 15.38 4.16 -3.45
N LEU A 144 14.24 3.86 -4.08
CA LEU A 144 13.22 2.95 -3.53
C LEU A 144 13.77 1.54 -3.29
N GLU A 145 14.60 1.03 -4.20
CA GLU A 145 15.26 -0.27 -4.04
C GLU A 145 16.19 -0.32 -2.84
N LEU A 146 17.01 0.73 -2.65
CA LEU A 146 17.85 0.86 -1.46
C LEU A 146 17.00 1.01 -0.19
N LEU A 147 15.89 1.74 -0.24
CA LEU A 147 14.96 1.86 0.88
C LEU A 147 14.27 0.53 1.21
N ALA A 148 13.94 -0.29 0.21
CA ALA A 148 13.38 -1.63 0.42
C ALA A 148 14.37 -2.51 1.19
N ILE A 149 15.66 -2.46 0.81
CA ILE A 149 16.74 -3.13 1.55
C ILE A 149 16.82 -2.61 2.99
N TYR A 150 16.82 -1.28 3.18
CA TYR A 150 16.89 -0.68 4.50
C TYR A 150 15.74 -1.13 5.42
N PHE A 151 14.50 -1.08 4.91
CA PHE A 151 13.34 -1.47 5.69
C PHE A 151 13.26 -2.98 5.91
N GLY A 152 13.67 -3.80 4.94
CA GLY A 152 13.80 -5.25 5.09
C GLY A 152 14.77 -5.62 6.20
N LEU A 153 15.96 -5.01 6.21
CA LEU A 153 16.96 -5.17 7.27
C LEU A 153 16.37 -4.79 8.64
N LYS A 154 15.72 -3.63 8.73
CA LYS A 154 15.18 -3.15 10.00
C LYS A 154 14.03 -4.00 10.54
N ALA A 155 13.19 -4.54 9.64
CA ALA A 155 12.03 -5.33 10.00
C ALA A 155 12.41 -6.76 10.39
N LEU A 156 13.37 -7.37 9.68
CA LEU A 156 13.62 -8.81 9.77
C LEU A 156 14.97 -9.17 10.41
N CYS A 157 15.96 -8.28 10.40
CA CYS A 157 17.34 -8.64 10.75
C CYS A 157 17.80 -8.18 12.14
N LYS A 158 16.96 -7.54 12.97
CA LYS A 158 17.34 -7.07 14.33
C LYS A 158 17.91 -8.18 15.22
N ALA A 159 17.42 -9.41 15.08
CA ALA A 159 17.86 -10.55 15.88
C ALA A 159 19.14 -11.23 15.34
N LEU A 160 19.69 -10.78 14.21
CA LEU A 160 20.84 -11.39 13.54
C LEU A 160 22.18 -10.77 13.94
N ARG A 161 22.30 -10.30 15.19
CA ARG A 161 23.51 -9.66 15.71
C ARG A 161 24.73 -10.58 15.55
N GLY A 162 25.83 -10.04 15.06
CA GLY A 162 27.09 -10.75 14.83
C GLY A 162 27.09 -11.69 13.61
N GLN A 163 26.09 -11.60 12.72
CA GLN A 163 25.97 -12.42 11.51
C GLN A 163 26.27 -11.63 10.22
N HIS A 164 26.52 -12.39 9.15
CA HIS A 164 26.62 -11.87 7.80
C HIS A 164 25.31 -12.14 7.04
N VAL A 165 24.63 -11.09 6.61
CA VAL A 165 23.39 -11.15 5.83
C VAL A 165 23.70 -10.90 4.35
N GLY A 166 23.32 -11.85 3.50
CA GLY A 166 23.43 -11.73 2.05
C GLY A 166 22.16 -11.11 1.47
N ILE A 167 22.26 -9.91 0.93
CA ILE A 167 21.16 -9.21 0.27
C ILE A 167 21.06 -9.69 -1.18
N ARG A 168 19.85 -10.03 -1.62
CA ARG A 168 19.54 -10.35 -3.00
C ARG A 168 18.55 -9.32 -3.55
N SER A 169 18.90 -8.70 -4.65
CA SER A 169 18.09 -7.70 -5.35
C SER A 169 18.28 -7.85 -6.85
N ASP A 170 17.25 -7.58 -7.63
CA ASP A 170 17.33 -7.51 -9.09
C ASP A 170 17.81 -6.14 -9.60
N ASN A 171 17.94 -5.15 -8.72
CA ASN A 171 18.48 -3.85 -9.06
C ASN A 171 20.01 -3.82 -8.94
N MET A 172 20.71 -3.87 -10.08
CA MET A 172 22.17 -3.78 -10.13
C MET A 172 22.75 -2.50 -9.49
N THR A 173 22.00 -1.39 -9.49
CA THR A 173 22.45 -0.15 -8.85
C THR A 173 22.46 -0.32 -7.33
N ALA A 174 21.39 -0.86 -6.74
CA ALA A 174 21.32 -1.13 -5.31
C ALA A 174 22.44 -2.08 -4.87
N VAL A 175 22.64 -3.18 -5.60
CA VAL A 175 23.73 -4.15 -5.37
C VAL A 175 25.11 -3.46 -5.37
N SER A 176 25.36 -2.62 -6.38
CA SER A 176 26.62 -1.89 -6.50
C SER A 176 26.83 -0.92 -5.34
N TYR A 177 25.80 -0.14 -4.97
CA TYR A 177 25.90 0.82 -3.87
C TYR A 177 26.16 0.13 -2.53
N ILE A 178 25.49 -0.98 -2.23
CA ILE A 178 25.73 -1.75 -1.00
C ILE A 178 27.17 -2.26 -0.95
N ASN A 179 27.64 -2.96 -1.98
CA ASN A 179 28.97 -3.56 -2.00
C ASN A 179 30.11 -2.53 -2.00
N HIS A 180 29.89 -1.34 -2.58
CA HIS A 180 30.88 -0.27 -2.61
C HIS A 180 30.71 0.74 -1.47
N MET A 181 29.76 0.52 -0.56
CA MET A 181 29.41 1.42 0.54
C MET A 181 29.15 2.85 0.05
N GLY A 182 28.36 2.99 -1.00
CA GLY A 182 27.96 4.26 -1.60
C GLY A 182 28.44 4.46 -3.03
N GLY A 183 28.21 5.66 -3.57
CA GLY A 183 28.55 5.99 -4.96
C GLY A 183 28.43 7.49 -5.25
N THR A 184 28.99 7.93 -6.38
CA THR A 184 29.06 9.35 -6.77
C THR A 184 28.07 9.74 -7.85
N LYS A 185 27.23 8.81 -8.32
CA LYS A 185 26.25 9.09 -9.39
C LYS A 185 24.96 9.74 -8.87
N SER A 186 24.53 9.38 -7.66
CA SER A 186 23.31 9.90 -7.03
C SER A 186 23.57 10.18 -5.55
N SER A 187 23.45 11.46 -5.17
CA SER A 187 23.59 11.87 -3.76
C SER A 187 22.53 11.21 -2.89
N GLN A 188 21.29 11.08 -3.37
CA GLN A 188 20.22 10.43 -2.59
C GLN A 188 20.48 8.94 -2.36
N CYS A 189 20.93 8.21 -3.38
CA CYS A 189 21.33 6.80 -3.21
C CYS A 189 22.51 6.66 -2.24
N ASN A 190 23.46 7.60 -2.28
CA ASN A 190 24.59 7.62 -1.36
C ASN A 190 24.14 7.81 0.10
N GLU A 191 23.24 8.75 0.36
CA GLU A 191 22.71 8.98 1.71
C GLU A 191 21.98 7.76 2.26
N VAL A 192 21.08 7.15 1.46
CA VAL A 192 20.36 5.94 1.89
C VAL A 192 21.33 4.79 2.15
N THR A 193 22.34 4.62 1.30
CA THR A 193 23.37 3.59 1.49
C THR A 193 24.17 3.79 2.77
N LYS A 194 24.49 5.05 3.10
CA LYS A 194 25.17 5.40 4.35
C LYS A 194 24.30 5.07 5.56
N ILE A 195 23.01 5.40 5.50
CA ILE A 195 22.03 5.04 6.55
C ILE A 195 21.97 3.52 6.74
N ILE A 196 21.93 2.73 5.65
CA ILE A 196 21.92 1.27 5.72
C ILE A 196 23.16 0.74 6.45
N TRP A 197 24.35 1.17 6.04
CA TRP A 197 25.58 0.67 6.62
C TRP A 197 25.79 1.12 8.07
N LEU A 198 25.37 2.34 8.43
CA LEU A 198 25.41 2.80 9.82
C LEU A 198 24.47 1.97 10.69
N TRP A 199 23.24 1.71 10.21
CA TRP A 199 22.32 0.83 10.94
C TRP A 199 22.90 -0.57 11.11
N CYS A 200 23.51 -1.15 10.07
CA CYS A 200 24.17 -2.44 10.16
C CYS A 200 25.34 -2.44 11.15
N LYS A 201 26.15 -1.38 11.15
CA LYS A 201 27.24 -1.19 12.12
C LYS A 201 26.72 -1.17 13.56
N ASP A 202 25.65 -0.41 13.82
CA ASP A 202 25.07 -0.26 15.17
C ASP A 202 24.43 -1.57 15.68
N ASN A 203 23.97 -2.43 14.75
CA ASN A 203 23.39 -3.73 15.07
C ASN A 203 24.41 -4.89 14.97
N ASP A 204 25.71 -4.60 14.75
CA ASP A 204 26.78 -5.58 14.56
C ASP A 204 26.44 -6.62 13.47
N ILE A 205 25.94 -6.14 12.32
CA ILE A 205 25.58 -6.96 11.16
C ILE A 205 26.51 -6.60 10.01
N TRP A 206 27.10 -7.60 9.38
CA TRP A 206 27.79 -7.41 8.11
C TRP A 206 26.86 -7.73 6.94
N ILE A 207 26.95 -6.98 5.85
CA ILE A 207 26.11 -7.21 4.66
C ILE A 207 26.96 -7.33 3.40
N SER A 208 26.50 -8.15 2.46
CA SER A 208 26.96 -8.20 1.07
C SER A 208 25.74 -8.28 0.16
N ALA A 209 25.86 -7.84 -1.10
CA ALA A 209 24.75 -7.87 -2.05
C ALA A 209 25.11 -8.69 -3.30
N ALA A 210 24.14 -9.45 -3.81
CA ALA A 210 24.23 -10.19 -5.06
C ALA A 210 23.01 -9.90 -5.94
N HIS A 211 23.25 -9.79 -7.25
CA HIS A 211 22.17 -9.61 -8.21
C HIS A 211 21.45 -10.95 -8.46
N ILE A 212 20.11 -10.91 -8.52
CA ILE A 212 19.29 -12.04 -8.96
C ILE A 212 18.35 -11.60 -10.11
N PRO A 213 18.02 -12.47 -11.07
CA PRO A 213 17.01 -12.15 -12.08
C PRO A 213 15.65 -11.87 -11.42
N GLY A 214 14.91 -10.85 -11.88
CA GLY A 214 13.59 -10.51 -11.33
C GLY A 214 12.59 -11.67 -11.30
N ALA A 215 12.65 -12.58 -12.28
CA ALA A 215 11.85 -13.81 -12.29
C ALA A 215 12.09 -14.72 -11.07
N GLN A 216 13.27 -14.65 -10.46
CA GLN A 216 13.64 -15.38 -9.24
C GLN A 216 13.32 -14.59 -7.96
N ASN A 217 12.94 -13.31 -8.06
CA ASN A 217 12.59 -12.43 -6.93
C ASN A 217 11.05 -12.33 -6.71
N GLY A 218 10.28 -13.31 -7.20
CA GLY A 218 8.82 -13.21 -7.28
C GLY A 218 8.10 -13.01 -5.95
N ILE A 219 8.63 -13.49 -4.83
CA ILE A 219 7.99 -13.30 -3.51
C ILE A 219 8.15 -11.86 -3.05
N ALA A 220 9.36 -11.29 -3.12
CA ALA A 220 9.59 -9.90 -2.73
C ALA A 220 8.82 -8.93 -3.65
N ASP A 221 8.78 -9.20 -4.96
CA ASP A 221 7.98 -8.42 -5.93
C ASP A 221 6.46 -8.50 -5.65
N HIS A 222 5.95 -9.69 -5.33
CA HIS A 222 4.56 -9.82 -4.94
C HIS A 222 4.26 -9.02 -3.66
N LEU A 223 5.15 -9.09 -2.67
CA LEU A 223 5.02 -8.37 -1.40
C LEU A 223 5.11 -6.85 -1.60
N SER A 224 5.95 -6.36 -2.50
CA SER A 224 6.12 -4.93 -2.79
C SER A 224 4.90 -4.34 -3.49
N ARG A 225 4.11 -5.15 -4.21
CA ARG A 225 2.88 -4.74 -4.91
C ARG A 225 1.62 -4.94 -4.07
N ASN A 226 1.57 -6.00 -3.27
CA ASN A 226 0.38 -6.45 -2.52
C ASN A 226 0.52 -6.31 -1.00
N GLY A 227 1.23 -5.28 -0.53
CA GLY A 227 1.36 -5.00 0.90
C GLY A 227 0.00 -5.01 1.61
N LYS A 228 -0.19 -5.95 2.55
CA LYS A 228 -1.39 -6.05 3.37
C LYS A 228 -1.43 -4.85 4.32
N ILE A 229 -2.21 -3.82 3.96
CA ILE A 229 -2.64 -2.77 4.89
C ILE A 229 -3.67 -3.41 5.81
N ASN A 230 -3.26 -4.07 6.89
CA ASN A 230 -4.21 -4.50 7.91
C ASN A 230 -3.71 -4.25 9.34
N THR A 231 -2.62 -3.50 9.53
CA THR A 231 -2.09 -3.21 10.88
C THR A 231 -1.94 -1.72 11.19
N GLU A 232 -2.04 -0.84 10.18
CA GLU A 232 -2.08 0.61 10.38
C GLU A 232 -3.53 1.09 10.27
N TRP A 233 -4.28 0.85 11.33
CA TRP A 233 -5.62 1.42 11.50
C TRP A 233 -5.55 2.56 12.50
N ALA A 234 -6.32 3.61 12.25
CA ALA A 234 -6.55 4.69 13.19
C ALA A 234 -8.05 4.76 13.48
N LEU A 235 -8.40 5.13 14.71
CA LEU A 235 -9.78 5.49 15.01
C LEU A 235 -10.14 6.76 14.24
N ASN A 236 -11.43 6.92 13.95
CA ASN A 236 -11.95 8.17 13.43
C ASN A 236 -11.65 9.30 14.43
N ASP A 237 -11.18 10.46 13.94
CA ASP A 237 -10.83 11.62 14.77
C ASP A 237 -11.95 12.00 15.76
N LYS A 238 -13.22 11.88 15.38
CA LYS A 238 -14.35 12.15 16.28
C LYS A 238 -14.44 11.13 17.41
N ILE A 239 -14.31 9.83 17.09
CA ILE A 239 -14.32 8.75 18.09
C ILE A 239 -13.16 8.93 19.06
N PHE A 240 -11.98 9.28 18.54
CA PHE A 240 -10.82 9.57 19.36
C PHE A 240 -11.08 10.75 20.31
N LEU A 241 -11.65 11.86 19.82
CA LEU A 241 -12.03 13.00 20.66
C LEU A 241 -13.07 12.64 21.73
N ASP A 242 -14.06 11.82 21.38
CA ASP A 242 -15.07 11.33 22.32
C ASP A 242 -14.41 10.49 23.43
N ILE A 243 -13.47 9.60 23.09
CA ILE A 243 -12.68 8.80 24.06
C ILE A 243 -11.88 9.72 24.99
N THR A 244 -11.14 10.70 24.44
CA THR A 244 -10.31 11.59 25.25
C THR A 244 -11.14 12.54 26.12
N SER A 245 -12.39 12.82 25.76
CA SER A 245 -13.31 13.59 26.60
C SER A 245 -13.74 12.82 27.86
N VAL A 246 -13.75 11.49 27.82
CA VAL A 246 -14.16 10.62 28.93
C VAL A 246 -12.98 10.21 29.80
N PHE A 247 -11.86 9.79 29.18
CA PHE A 247 -10.71 9.23 29.89
C PHE A 247 -9.52 10.19 30.03
N GLY A 248 -9.65 11.44 29.54
CA GLY A 248 -8.61 12.44 29.56
C GLY A 248 -7.73 12.43 28.29
N CYS A 249 -7.03 13.54 28.05
CA CYS A 249 -6.14 13.68 26.90
C CYS A 249 -4.83 12.94 27.14
N PRO A 250 -4.44 12.02 26.24
CA PRO A 250 -3.16 11.33 26.32
C PRO A 250 -2.02 12.28 25.90
N ASP A 251 -0.85 12.15 26.55
CA ASP A 251 0.36 12.89 26.20
C ASP A 251 1.23 12.14 25.18
N ILE A 252 1.02 10.83 25.04
CA ILE A 252 1.72 9.97 24.08
C ILE A 252 0.75 9.04 23.35
N ASN A 253 0.95 8.88 22.04
CA ASN A 253 0.17 7.97 21.20
C ASN A 253 1.05 6.80 20.73
N LEU A 254 0.87 5.66 21.38
CA LEU A 254 1.58 4.42 21.09
C LEU A 254 0.95 3.76 19.86
N PHE A 255 1.81 3.32 18.92
CA PHE A 255 1.42 2.66 17.67
C PHE A 255 0.80 3.58 16.60
N ALA A 256 1.07 4.90 16.63
CA ALA A 256 0.60 5.85 15.63
C ALA A 256 1.73 6.47 14.79
N THR A 257 1.38 6.94 13.58
CA THR A 257 2.29 7.51 12.56
C THR A 257 2.01 8.99 12.24
N ASN A 258 1.17 9.69 13.02
CA ASN A 258 0.66 11.03 12.64
C ASN A 258 0.94 12.13 13.68
N GLU A 259 1.11 13.36 13.18
CA GLU A 259 1.67 14.58 13.82
C GLU A 259 0.86 15.20 14.98
N LYS A 260 -0.30 14.65 15.35
CA LYS A 260 -1.21 15.33 16.32
C LYS A 260 -0.80 15.19 17.80
N TYR A 261 0.10 14.26 18.15
CA TYR A 261 0.64 14.04 19.51
C TYR A 261 2.08 13.51 19.44
N ARG A 262 2.77 13.31 20.58
CA ARG A 262 4.04 12.56 20.63
C ARG A 262 3.79 11.11 20.19
N ALA A 263 3.78 10.88 18.89
CA ALA A 263 3.46 9.58 18.30
C ALA A 263 4.68 8.66 18.39
N VAL A 264 4.45 7.42 18.82
CA VAL A 264 5.48 6.38 18.81
C VAL A 264 5.11 5.38 17.73
N SER A 265 5.78 5.54 16.60
CA SER A 265 5.56 4.70 15.45
C SER A 265 6.23 3.33 15.64
N TRP A 266 5.58 2.30 15.11
CA TRP A 266 6.20 0.97 14.98
C TRP A 266 7.46 1.01 14.08
N ARG A 267 7.54 2.01 13.20
CA ARG A 267 8.62 2.25 12.22
C ARG A 267 9.45 3.49 12.61
N TYR A 268 10.61 3.71 11.99
CA TYR A 268 11.31 4.99 12.16
C TYR A 268 10.70 5.99 11.20
N GLU A 269 10.16 7.06 11.76
CA GLU A 269 9.66 8.21 11.02
C GLU A 269 10.40 9.47 11.50
N PRO A 270 10.83 10.37 10.61
CA PRO A 270 11.58 11.57 10.97
C PRO A 270 10.85 12.51 11.95
N GLN A 271 9.53 12.36 12.10
CA GLN A 271 8.67 13.22 12.91
C GLN A 271 8.04 12.48 14.12
N ALA A 272 8.27 11.17 14.29
CA ALA A 272 7.79 10.42 15.44
C ALA A 272 8.67 10.66 16.67
N HIS A 273 8.06 10.72 17.85
CA HIS A 273 8.76 10.98 19.12
C HIS A 273 9.72 9.85 19.50
N ALA A 274 9.35 8.61 19.23
CA ALA A 274 10.18 7.43 19.42
C ALA A 274 9.82 6.33 18.41
N THR A 275 10.70 5.35 18.25
CA THR A 275 10.47 4.16 17.42
C THR A 275 10.31 2.94 18.32
N ASP A 276 9.29 2.11 18.10
CA ASP A 276 8.94 0.92 18.92
C ASP A 276 8.38 1.26 20.32
N ALA A 277 7.06 1.11 20.47
CA ALA A 277 6.33 1.38 21.72
C ALA A 277 6.78 0.52 22.91
N PHE A 278 7.45 -0.62 22.69
CA PHE A 278 7.91 -1.48 23.78
C PHE A 278 9.31 -1.11 24.30
N SER A 279 9.98 -0.14 23.67
CA SER A 279 11.40 0.18 23.93
C SER A 279 11.66 1.19 25.06
N PHE A 280 10.63 1.78 25.65
CA PHE A 280 10.74 2.72 26.78
C PHE A 280 9.59 2.49 27.80
N THR A 281 9.67 3.15 28.96
CA THR A 281 8.71 2.99 30.06
C THR A 281 7.36 3.65 29.75
N TRP A 282 6.26 3.01 30.12
CA TRP A 282 4.91 3.57 30.03
C TRP A 282 4.46 4.26 31.33
N THR A 283 5.21 4.12 32.42
CA THR A 283 4.85 4.63 33.76
C THR A 283 4.67 6.14 33.81
N ASP A 284 5.47 6.86 33.04
CA ASP A 284 5.57 8.33 33.14
C ASP A 284 4.60 9.03 32.18
N HIS A 285 3.71 8.27 31.53
CA HIS A 285 2.84 8.74 30.46
C HIS A 285 1.41 8.29 30.65
N ASN A 286 0.45 9.19 30.42
CA ASN A 286 -0.93 8.85 30.16
C ASN A 286 -1.06 8.44 28.69
N PHE A 287 -0.77 7.18 28.40
CA PHE A 287 -0.69 6.71 27.02
C PHE A 287 -2.05 6.44 26.40
N TYR A 288 -2.13 6.60 25.08
CA TYR A 288 -3.17 6.00 24.25
C TYR A 288 -2.53 4.95 23.34
N ALA A 289 -3.11 3.75 23.25
CA ALA A 289 -2.61 2.66 22.42
C ALA A 289 -3.74 2.07 21.57
N PHE A 290 -3.55 2.04 20.25
CA PHE A 290 -4.38 1.25 19.33
C PHE A 290 -3.51 0.24 18.56
N PRO A 291 -3.05 -0.83 19.23
CA PRO A 291 -2.09 -1.75 18.65
C PRO A 291 -2.73 -2.65 17.57
N PRO A 292 -1.92 -3.26 16.70
CA PRO A 292 -2.35 -4.44 15.94
C PRO A 292 -2.89 -5.52 16.88
N PHE A 293 -3.95 -6.25 16.49
CA PHE A 293 -4.62 -7.19 17.39
C PHE A 293 -3.71 -8.29 17.94
N SER A 294 -2.69 -8.71 17.17
CA SER A 294 -1.67 -9.66 17.61
C SER A 294 -0.76 -9.15 18.73
N MET A 295 -0.70 -7.83 18.95
CA MET A 295 0.17 -7.19 19.95
C MET A 295 -0.57 -6.87 21.26
N ILE A 296 -1.89 -7.07 21.34
CA ILE A 296 -2.70 -6.75 22.53
C ILE A 296 -2.19 -7.51 23.75
N GLY A 297 -1.90 -8.81 23.62
CA GLY A 297 -1.37 -9.61 24.74
C GLY A 297 -0.06 -9.04 25.31
N ARG A 298 0.84 -8.56 24.42
CA ARG A 298 2.09 -7.94 24.83
C ARG A 298 1.89 -6.56 25.47
N CYS A 299 0.89 -5.81 25.03
CA CYS A 299 0.52 -4.54 25.67
C CYS A 299 0.00 -4.78 27.09
N LEU A 300 -0.88 -5.76 27.29
CA LEU A 300 -1.41 -6.12 28.62
C LEU A 300 -0.30 -6.59 29.56
N GLN A 301 0.63 -7.40 29.07
CA GLN A 301 1.79 -7.83 29.86
C GLN A 301 2.66 -6.64 30.30
N LYS A 302 2.89 -5.66 29.42
CA LYS A 302 3.67 -4.47 29.76
C LYS A 302 2.93 -3.56 30.74
N ILE A 303 1.62 -3.36 30.57
CA ILE A 303 0.77 -2.63 31.51
C ILE A 303 0.87 -3.22 32.92
N GLU A 304 0.77 -4.55 33.03
CA GLU A 304 0.87 -5.26 34.29
C GLU A 304 2.28 -5.16 34.91
N LEU A 305 3.33 -5.40 34.12
CA LEU A 305 4.71 -5.37 34.62
C LEU A 305 5.13 -3.98 35.09
N GLU A 306 4.73 -2.93 34.38
CA GLU A 306 5.13 -1.55 34.67
C GLU A 306 4.12 -0.85 35.58
N GLN A 307 2.98 -1.48 35.90
CA GLN A 307 1.86 -0.82 36.59
C GLN A 307 1.45 0.48 35.90
N ALA A 308 1.53 0.51 34.56
CA ALA A 308 1.27 1.69 33.75
C ALA A 308 -0.24 1.91 33.58
N THR A 309 -0.66 3.18 33.50
CA THR A 309 -2.07 3.55 33.30
C THR A 309 -2.24 4.25 31.96
N GLY A 310 -3.26 3.85 31.19
CA GLY A 310 -3.56 4.49 29.91
C GLY A 310 -4.79 3.92 29.21
N ILE A 311 -5.08 4.45 28.02
CA ILE A 311 -6.22 4.10 27.19
C ILE A 311 -5.80 3.05 26.17
N LEU A 312 -6.36 1.84 26.24
CA LEU A 312 -6.10 0.75 25.29
C LEU A 312 -7.35 0.43 24.46
N ILE A 313 -7.21 0.44 23.14
CA ILE A 313 -8.26 -0.01 22.22
C ILE A 313 -8.10 -1.50 21.93
N ALA A 314 -9.11 -2.30 22.27
CA ALA A 314 -9.12 -3.75 22.08
C ALA A 314 -10.48 -4.26 21.57
N PRO A 315 -10.52 -5.37 20.80
CA PRO A 315 -11.75 -5.98 20.34
C PRO A 315 -12.44 -6.77 21.47
N VAL A 316 -13.77 -6.80 21.45
CA VAL A 316 -14.59 -7.60 22.39
C VAL A 316 -14.61 -9.07 21.93
N TRP A 317 -13.54 -9.79 22.22
CA TRP A 317 -13.40 -11.21 21.89
C TRP A 317 -13.41 -12.07 23.16
N THR A 318 -14.60 -12.35 23.68
CA THR A 318 -14.80 -13.04 24.97
C THR A 318 -14.19 -14.43 25.06
N THR A 319 -13.84 -15.05 23.92
CA THR A 319 -13.20 -16.38 23.85
C THR A 319 -11.67 -16.34 23.83
N GLN A 320 -11.05 -15.16 23.78
CA GLN A 320 -9.59 -15.01 23.76
C GLN A 320 -9.04 -14.83 25.18
N ALA A 321 -7.90 -15.48 25.48
CA ALA A 321 -7.25 -15.37 26.80
C ALA A 321 -6.89 -13.93 27.18
N SER A 322 -6.56 -13.09 26.18
CA SER A 322 -6.29 -11.67 26.37
C SER A 322 -7.50 -10.87 26.87
N PHE A 323 -8.73 -11.32 26.63
CA PHE A 323 -9.94 -10.62 27.07
C PHE A 323 -10.14 -10.75 28.59
N VAL A 324 -9.88 -11.92 29.17
CA VAL A 324 -9.92 -12.11 30.63
C VAL A 324 -8.92 -11.17 31.31
N LYS A 325 -7.69 -11.14 30.80
CA LYS A 325 -6.64 -10.26 31.33
C LYS A 325 -6.95 -8.78 31.16
N LEU A 326 -7.57 -8.41 30.04
CA LEU A 326 -8.05 -7.04 29.80
C LEU A 326 -9.07 -6.64 30.88
N MET A 327 -10.03 -7.51 31.21
CA MET A 327 -11.04 -7.25 32.23
C MET A 327 -10.46 -7.12 33.65
N GLU A 328 -9.45 -7.93 33.99
CA GLU A 328 -8.74 -7.83 35.28
C GLU A 328 -8.00 -6.50 35.45
N LEU A 329 -7.47 -5.94 34.36
CA LEU A 329 -6.69 -4.70 34.36
C LEU A 329 -7.55 -3.44 34.20
N LEU A 330 -8.89 -3.57 34.12
CA LEU A 330 -9.78 -2.42 34.02
C LEU A 330 -9.82 -1.63 35.32
N ILE A 331 -9.48 -0.34 35.24
CA ILE A 331 -9.63 0.63 36.34
C ILE A 331 -10.83 1.55 36.14
N ALA A 332 -11.49 1.48 34.99
CA ALA A 332 -12.65 2.29 34.62
C ALA A 332 -13.60 1.48 33.73
N VAL A 333 -14.86 1.92 33.65
CA VAL A 333 -15.87 1.29 32.78
C VAL A 333 -15.45 1.43 31.31
N PRO A 334 -15.34 0.32 30.55
CA PRO A 334 -14.84 0.36 29.18
C PRO A 334 -15.88 0.98 28.23
N LEU A 335 -15.41 1.91 27.38
CA LEU A 335 -16.25 2.52 26.35
C LEU A 335 -16.35 1.60 25.13
N LEU A 336 -17.55 1.13 24.81
CA LEU A 336 -17.78 0.35 23.59
C LEU A 336 -17.74 1.25 22.36
N LEU A 337 -16.80 0.95 21.45
CA LEU A 337 -16.64 1.73 20.24
C LEU A 337 -17.79 1.50 19.25
N PRO A 338 -18.14 2.53 18.46
CA PRO A 338 -19.20 2.44 17.48
C PRO A 338 -18.88 1.42 16.36
N VAL A 339 -19.62 0.30 16.33
CA VAL A 339 -19.69 -0.67 15.21
C VAL A 339 -20.29 0.03 13.96
N SER A 340 -20.19 -0.48 12.72
CA SER A 340 -20.81 0.19 11.55
C SER A 340 -22.22 0.67 11.90
N LYS A 341 -22.60 1.89 11.51
CA LYS A 341 -23.82 2.51 12.02
C LYS A 341 -25.07 1.67 11.69
N GLU A 342 -25.02 0.88 10.62
CA GLU A 342 -26.02 -0.14 10.28
C GLU A 342 -26.08 -1.28 11.31
N ARG A 343 -24.93 -1.77 11.79
CA ARG A 343 -24.86 -2.77 12.88
C ARG A 343 -25.38 -2.20 14.20
N GLN A 344 -25.05 -0.94 14.51
CA GLN A 344 -25.61 -0.27 15.69
C GLN A 344 -27.12 -0.14 15.63
N SER A 345 -27.66 0.20 14.45
CA SER A 345 -29.11 0.27 14.21
C SER A 345 -29.78 -1.10 14.43
N LEU A 346 -29.14 -2.20 14.01
CA LEU A 346 -29.63 -3.56 14.26
C LEU A 346 -29.51 -3.98 15.74
N TYR A 347 -28.42 -3.62 16.41
CA TYR A 347 -28.23 -3.90 17.84
C TYR A 347 -29.20 -3.11 18.71
N ALA A 348 -29.49 -1.86 18.35
CA ALA A 348 -30.51 -1.05 19.01
C ALA A 348 -31.93 -1.65 18.87
N GLN A 349 -32.16 -2.49 17.85
CA GLN A 349 -33.39 -3.27 17.68
C GLN A 349 -33.37 -4.63 18.42
N GLY A 350 -32.31 -4.93 19.20
CA GLY A 350 -32.17 -6.20 19.92
C GLY A 350 -31.73 -7.37 19.05
N ILE A 351 -31.25 -7.14 17.82
CA ILE A 351 -30.80 -8.19 16.91
C ILE A 351 -29.41 -8.69 17.33
N SER A 352 -29.21 -10.01 17.37
CA SER A 352 -27.94 -10.61 17.75
C SER A 352 -26.82 -10.32 16.73
N PRO A 353 -25.53 -10.32 17.13
CA PRO A 353 -24.40 -10.09 16.22
C PRO A 353 -24.41 -10.98 14.97
N LYS A 354 -24.65 -12.29 15.15
CA LYS A 354 -24.71 -13.24 14.03
C LYS A 354 -25.89 -12.97 13.10
N ALA A 355 -27.06 -12.62 13.64
CA ALA A 355 -28.21 -12.27 12.82
C ALA A 355 -27.95 -10.95 12.06
N ALA A 356 -27.30 -9.97 12.69
CA ALA A 356 -26.91 -8.72 12.03
C ALA A 356 -25.91 -8.95 10.89
N ASP A 357 -24.92 -9.83 11.09
CA ASP A 357 -23.98 -10.21 10.02
C ASP A 357 -24.74 -10.80 8.81
N ILE A 358 -25.66 -11.73 9.03
CA ILE A 358 -26.47 -12.35 7.96
C ILE A 358 -27.38 -11.32 7.28
N ILE A 359 -28.01 -10.41 8.03
CA ILE A 359 -28.87 -9.36 7.47
C ILE A 359 -28.06 -8.44 6.55
N LEU A 360 -26.82 -8.12 6.92
CA LEU A 360 -25.96 -7.22 6.12
C LEU A 360 -25.44 -7.87 4.83
N GLU A 361 -25.35 -9.21 4.78
CA GLU A 361 -25.06 -9.98 3.56
C GLU A 361 -26.19 -9.93 2.52
N ALA A 362 -27.39 -9.47 2.88
CA ALA A 362 -28.49 -9.29 1.94
C ALA A 362 -28.19 -8.20 0.88
N TRP A 363 -27.27 -7.28 1.17
CA TRP A 363 -26.86 -6.24 0.22
C TRP A 363 -25.61 -6.64 -0.55
N ARG A 364 -25.67 -6.52 -1.88
CA ARG A 364 -24.48 -6.68 -2.73
C ARG A 364 -23.48 -5.55 -2.46
N PRO A 365 -22.15 -5.79 -2.63
CA PRO A 365 -21.13 -4.77 -2.40
C PRO A 365 -21.35 -3.47 -3.18
N SER A 366 -21.90 -3.55 -4.40
CA SER A 366 -22.25 -2.36 -5.19
C SER A 366 -23.38 -1.54 -4.58
N THR A 367 -24.36 -2.19 -3.94
CA THR A 367 -25.47 -1.52 -3.23
C THR A 367 -24.96 -0.86 -1.96
N GLN A 368 -24.12 -1.56 -1.18
CA GLN A 368 -23.45 -1.00 -0.01
C GLN A 368 -22.66 0.26 -0.39
N LYS A 369 -21.84 0.20 -1.45
CA LYS A 369 -21.07 1.36 -1.94
C LYS A 369 -21.96 2.54 -2.33
N GLN A 370 -23.10 2.29 -2.98
CA GLN A 370 -24.06 3.35 -3.32
C GLN A 370 -24.72 3.95 -2.07
N TYR A 371 -25.08 3.12 -1.09
CA TYR A 371 -25.72 3.56 0.14
C TYR A 371 -24.77 4.41 0.98
N LEU A 372 -23.49 4.03 1.08
CA LEU A 372 -22.47 4.78 1.83
C LEU A 372 -22.33 6.24 1.37
N VAL A 373 -22.49 6.51 0.07
CA VAL A 373 -22.44 7.88 -0.47
C VAL A 373 -23.55 8.74 0.12
N TYR A 374 -24.79 8.24 0.12
CA TYR A 374 -25.94 8.98 0.64
C TYR A 374 -25.99 8.97 2.16
N LEU A 375 -25.50 7.91 2.80
CA LEU A 375 -25.38 7.86 4.26
C LEU A 375 -24.40 8.92 4.75
N SER A 376 -23.24 9.08 4.10
CA SER A 376 -22.28 10.13 4.45
C SER A 376 -22.89 11.52 4.34
N ARG A 377 -23.70 11.76 3.29
CA ARG A 377 -24.45 13.02 3.11
C ARG A 377 -25.52 13.21 4.18
N TRP A 378 -26.26 12.15 4.54
CA TRP A 378 -27.25 12.17 5.63
C TRP A 378 -26.62 12.49 6.98
N LEU A 379 -25.49 11.86 7.29
CA LEU A 379 -24.76 12.12 8.53
C LEU A 379 -24.25 13.57 8.60
N LEU A 380 -23.77 14.10 7.48
CA LEU A 380 -23.37 15.51 7.40
C LEU A 380 -24.57 16.45 7.58
N PHE A 381 -25.71 16.14 6.94
CA PHE A 381 -26.97 16.88 7.10
C PHE A 381 -27.41 16.92 8.57
N CYS A 382 -27.40 15.78 9.25
CA CYS A 382 -27.76 15.65 10.66
C CYS A 382 -26.78 16.39 11.56
N SER A 383 -25.47 16.27 11.31
CA SER A 383 -24.44 16.95 12.10
C SER A 383 -24.55 18.47 12.03
N LYS A 384 -24.91 19.03 10.87
CA LYS A 384 -25.11 20.48 10.70
C LYS A 384 -26.32 21.01 11.47
N ARG A 385 -27.32 20.16 11.73
CA ARG A 385 -28.60 20.52 12.34
C ARG A 385 -28.76 19.96 13.75
N ASN A 386 -27.74 19.30 14.28
CA ASN A 386 -27.73 18.65 15.58
C ASN A 386 -28.90 17.66 15.78
N ILE A 387 -29.17 16.85 14.75
CA ILE A 387 -30.24 15.84 14.74
C ILE A 387 -29.63 14.45 14.96
N ASP A 388 -30.31 13.58 15.70
CA ASP A 388 -29.94 12.17 15.79
C ASP A 388 -30.20 11.48 14.43
N PRO A 389 -29.15 10.93 13.78
CA PRO A 389 -29.29 10.31 12.45
C PRO A 389 -30.05 8.97 12.45
N MET A 390 -30.28 8.35 13.61
CA MET A 390 -30.98 7.08 13.78
C MET A 390 -32.42 7.25 14.25
N GLN A 391 -32.66 8.22 15.12
CA GLN A 391 -33.97 8.52 15.68
C GLN A 391 -34.36 9.95 15.29
N THR A 392 -34.93 10.09 14.10
CA THR A 392 -35.32 11.39 13.54
C THR A 392 -36.78 11.41 13.11
N ASP A 393 -37.30 12.61 12.92
CA ASP A 393 -38.64 12.84 12.43
C ASP A 393 -38.74 12.76 10.90
N LEU A 394 -39.92 12.40 10.43
CA LEU A 394 -40.26 12.35 9.01
C LEU A 394 -40.00 13.69 8.29
N LYS A 395 -40.20 14.80 8.99
CA LYS A 395 -39.94 16.16 8.51
C LYS A 395 -38.48 16.31 8.06
N GLU A 396 -37.53 15.88 8.88
CA GLU A 396 -36.10 16.07 8.61
C GLU A 396 -35.60 15.15 7.49
N ILE A 397 -36.21 13.96 7.36
CA ILE A 397 -35.98 13.10 6.20
C ILE A 397 -36.41 13.80 4.90
N LEU A 398 -37.60 14.41 4.88
CA LEU A 398 -38.08 15.13 3.69
C LEU A 398 -37.19 16.33 3.38
N ASN A 399 -36.78 17.11 4.39
CA ASN A 399 -35.85 18.23 4.23
C ASN A 399 -34.51 17.78 3.63
N PHE A 400 -33.98 16.64 4.05
CA PHE A 400 -32.77 16.08 3.45
C PHE A 400 -32.96 15.68 1.99
N LEU A 401 -34.10 15.06 1.64
CA LEU A 401 -34.38 14.72 0.25
C LEU A 401 -34.57 15.97 -0.62
N VAL A 402 -35.08 17.08 -0.05
CA VAL A 402 -35.11 18.40 -0.71
C VAL A 402 -33.69 18.91 -0.95
N GLU A 403 -32.81 18.88 0.06
CA GLU A 403 -31.41 19.35 -0.08
C GLU A 403 -30.67 18.56 -1.18
N LEU A 404 -30.94 17.25 -1.31
CA LEU A 404 -30.39 16.46 -2.41
C LEU A 404 -30.94 16.89 -3.78
N PHE A 405 -32.24 17.17 -3.87
CA PHE A 405 -32.88 17.59 -5.12
C PHE A 405 -32.39 18.97 -5.58
N GLU A 406 -32.33 19.94 -4.67
CA GLU A 406 -31.77 21.28 -4.93
C GLU A 406 -30.29 21.21 -5.28
N GLY A 407 -29.56 20.28 -4.65
CA GLY A 407 -28.18 19.91 -5.02
C GLY A 407 -28.04 19.19 -6.37
N GLY A 408 -29.10 19.10 -7.16
CA GLY A 408 -29.10 18.60 -8.54
C GLY A 408 -29.25 17.08 -8.68
N VAL A 409 -29.39 16.33 -7.58
CA VAL A 409 -29.53 14.87 -7.63
C VAL A 409 -30.83 14.49 -8.34
N GLY A 410 -30.73 13.64 -9.36
CA GLY A 410 -31.88 13.18 -10.11
C GLY A 410 -32.73 12.14 -9.36
N TYR A 411 -33.92 11.87 -9.89
CA TYR A 411 -34.90 10.92 -9.34
C TYR A 411 -34.29 9.59 -8.85
N SER A 412 -33.45 8.94 -9.67
CA SER A 412 -32.83 7.65 -9.34
C SER A 412 -31.96 7.75 -8.08
N GLY A 413 -31.14 8.80 -7.97
CA GLY A 413 -30.27 9.02 -6.81
C GLY A 413 -31.05 9.31 -5.53
N ILE A 414 -32.12 10.11 -5.63
CA ILE A 414 -33.01 10.38 -4.49
C ILE A 414 -33.73 9.11 -4.05
N ASN A 415 -34.15 8.26 -4.98
CA ASN A 415 -34.77 6.98 -4.64
C ASN A 415 -33.78 6.01 -3.96
N THR A 416 -32.49 6.05 -4.35
CA THR A 416 -31.41 5.34 -3.63
C THR A 416 -31.26 5.88 -2.21
N ALA A 417 -31.21 7.20 -2.03
CA ALA A 417 -31.14 7.82 -0.71
C ALA A 417 -32.33 7.44 0.19
N ARG A 418 -33.57 7.49 -0.35
CA ARG A 418 -34.78 7.02 0.34
C ARG A 418 -34.65 5.57 0.80
N SER A 419 -34.16 4.69 -0.06
CA SER A 419 -34.04 3.25 0.23
C SER A 419 -32.98 2.98 1.31
N MET A 420 -31.88 3.74 1.27
CA MET A 420 -30.85 3.73 2.31
C MET A 420 -31.44 4.18 3.66
N LEU A 421 -32.12 5.33 3.71
CA LEU A 421 -32.73 5.83 4.94
C LEU A 421 -33.72 4.83 5.54
N SER A 422 -34.53 4.20 4.68
CA SER A 422 -35.49 3.17 5.11
C SER A 422 -34.85 1.92 5.72
N SER A 423 -33.56 1.72 5.50
CA SER A 423 -32.79 0.60 6.05
C SER A 423 -31.99 0.98 7.29
N PHE A 424 -31.80 2.27 7.52
CA PHE A 424 -30.87 2.82 8.51
C PHE A 424 -31.58 3.48 9.68
N VAL A 425 -32.59 4.31 9.39
CA VAL A 425 -33.30 5.10 10.39
C VAL A 425 -34.39 4.27 11.06
N LEU A 426 -34.41 4.32 12.39
CA LEU A 426 -35.33 3.60 13.26
C LEU A 426 -36.63 4.39 13.44
N ILE A 427 -37.48 4.40 12.41
CA ILE A 427 -38.85 4.97 12.52
C ILE A 427 -39.86 3.82 12.65
N PRO A 428 -40.86 3.90 13.56
CA PRO A 428 -41.88 2.87 13.76
C PRO A 428 -42.73 2.54 12.50
N LYS A 429 -42.60 3.34 11.43
CA LYS A 429 -43.13 3.06 10.09
C LYS A 429 -42.00 3.16 9.08
N ASN A 430 -41.75 2.05 8.37
CA ASN A 430 -40.78 1.96 7.28
C ASN A 430 -40.89 3.19 6.34
N ILE A 431 -39.82 3.99 6.26
CA ILE A 431 -39.76 5.25 5.50
C ILE A 431 -40.16 5.03 4.05
N GLY A 432 -39.71 3.92 3.47
CA GLY A 432 -40.04 3.58 2.08
C GLY A 432 -41.52 3.30 1.84
N LYS A 433 -42.27 2.91 2.88
CA LYS A 433 -43.71 2.66 2.82
C LYS A 433 -44.56 3.89 3.19
N ASN A 434 -43.97 4.95 3.74
CA ASN A 434 -44.68 6.16 4.15
C ASN A 434 -45.30 6.93 2.95
N ASN A 435 -46.59 7.30 3.07
CA ASN A 435 -47.34 7.94 1.99
C ASN A 435 -46.79 9.32 1.60
N LEU A 436 -46.31 10.13 2.55
CA LEU A 436 -45.74 11.45 2.25
C LEU A 436 -44.41 11.31 1.49
N VAL A 437 -43.56 10.37 1.88
CA VAL A 437 -42.28 10.10 1.20
C VAL A 437 -42.52 9.58 -0.23
N LYS A 438 -43.50 8.69 -0.41
CA LYS A 438 -43.90 8.23 -1.76
C LYS A 438 -44.41 9.38 -2.63
N ARG A 439 -45.29 10.23 -2.10
CA ARG A 439 -45.79 11.42 -2.82
C ARG A 439 -44.67 12.40 -3.17
N PHE A 440 -43.73 12.61 -2.24
CA PHE A 440 -42.58 13.48 -2.45
C PHE A 440 -41.67 12.97 -3.59
N VAL A 441 -41.29 11.69 -3.56
CA VAL A 441 -40.46 11.10 -4.63
C VAL A 441 -41.20 11.07 -5.97
N LYS A 442 -42.52 10.86 -5.97
CA LYS A 442 -43.34 11.04 -7.19
C LYS A 442 -43.31 12.50 -7.66
N GLY A 443 -43.42 13.48 -6.77
CA GLY A 443 -43.31 14.90 -7.12
C GLY A 443 -41.99 15.24 -7.81
N ILE A 444 -40.87 14.69 -7.32
CA ILE A 444 -39.56 14.85 -7.98
C ILE A 444 -39.56 14.24 -9.39
N PHE A 445 -40.20 13.09 -9.57
CA PHE A 445 -40.31 12.48 -10.90
C PHE A 445 -41.07 13.40 -11.87
N GLU A 446 -42.18 13.99 -11.45
CA GLU A 446 -42.95 14.93 -12.29
C GLU A 446 -42.17 16.22 -12.58
N LEU A 447 -41.44 16.76 -11.59
CA LEU A 447 -40.63 17.97 -11.76
C LEU A 447 -39.40 17.76 -12.65
N LYS A 448 -38.82 16.55 -12.62
CA LYS A 448 -37.58 16.23 -13.34
C LYS A 448 -37.65 14.82 -13.92
N THR A 449 -38.54 14.64 -14.88
CA THR A 449 -38.75 13.36 -15.56
C THR A 449 -37.44 12.89 -16.22
N PRO A 450 -36.90 11.71 -15.84
CA PRO A 450 -35.71 11.18 -16.48
C PRO A 450 -35.98 10.92 -17.96
N ARG A 451 -35.22 11.55 -18.85
CA ARG A 451 -35.26 11.24 -20.28
C ARG A 451 -34.35 10.04 -20.57
N PRO A 452 -34.80 9.05 -21.36
CA PRO A 452 -33.91 7.97 -21.78
C PRO A 452 -32.73 8.55 -22.57
N HIS A 453 -31.51 8.15 -22.21
CA HIS A 453 -30.26 8.68 -22.79
C HIS A 453 -30.14 8.39 -24.31
N ARG A 454 -30.84 7.38 -24.84
CA ARG A 454 -30.78 7.01 -26.26
C ARG A 454 -32.19 6.81 -26.80
N CYS A 455 -32.64 7.74 -27.63
CA CYS A 455 -33.96 7.72 -28.28
C CYS A 455 -33.94 7.14 -29.71
N HIS A 456 -32.76 6.78 -30.23
CA HIS A 456 -32.62 6.21 -31.58
C HIS A 456 -32.13 4.76 -31.48
N VAL A 457 -32.92 3.84 -32.01
CA VAL A 457 -32.50 2.45 -32.26
C VAL A 457 -31.65 2.48 -33.53
N TRP A 458 -30.38 2.06 -33.44
CA TRP A 458 -29.48 2.03 -34.60
C TRP A 458 -29.62 0.70 -35.33
N ASP A 459 -29.41 0.70 -36.65
CA ASP A 459 -29.49 -0.50 -37.47
C ASP A 459 -28.27 -1.40 -37.22
N VAL A 460 -28.52 -2.60 -36.70
CA VAL A 460 -27.47 -3.59 -36.40
C VAL A 460 -26.80 -4.10 -37.68
N SER A 461 -27.49 -4.01 -38.82
CA SER A 461 -26.98 -4.43 -40.14
C SER A 461 -25.69 -3.68 -40.52
N THR A 462 -25.55 -2.41 -40.14
CA THR A 462 -24.32 -1.64 -40.37
C THR A 462 -23.12 -2.25 -39.65
N VAL A 463 -23.32 -2.77 -38.43
CA VAL A 463 -22.26 -3.44 -37.68
C VAL A 463 -21.93 -4.78 -38.31
N PHE A 464 -22.92 -5.57 -38.74
CA PHE A 464 -22.67 -6.82 -39.44
C PHE A 464 -21.92 -6.61 -40.76
N GLN A 465 -22.28 -5.60 -41.55
CA GLN A 465 -21.56 -5.23 -42.77
C GLN A 465 -20.10 -4.87 -42.50
N TYR A 466 -19.84 -4.07 -41.45
CA TYR A 466 -18.48 -3.76 -41.05
C TYR A 466 -17.71 -5.02 -40.62
N VAL A 467 -18.31 -5.87 -39.79
CA VAL A 467 -17.67 -7.13 -39.34
C VAL A 467 -17.35 -8.06 -40.51
N LYS A 468 -18.20 -8.11 -41.54
CA LYS A 468 -17.96 -8.88 -42.78
C LYS A 468 -16.85 -8.29 -43.64
N SER A 469 -16.66 -6.96 -43.62
CA SER A 469 -15.58 -6.29 -44.36
C SER A 469 -14.18 -6.48 -43.77
N LEU A 470 -14.10 -7.03 -42.54
CA LEU A 470 -12.81 -7.34 -41.91
C LEU A 470 -12.15 -8.54 -42.60
N GLU A 471 -10.82 -8.56 -42.60
CA GLU A 471 -10.00 -9.67 -43.10
C GLU A 471 -10.37 -11.01 -42.42
N HIS A 472 -9.89 -12.12 -43.01
CA HIS A 472 -10.14 -13.45 -42.47
C HIS A 472 -9.65 -13.55 -41.02
N ASN A 473 -10.37 -14.32 -40.19
CA ASN A 473 -10.16 -14.35 -38.74
C ASN A 473 -8.70 -14.69 -38.35
N ALA A 474 -8.02 -15.52 -39.15
CA ALA A 474 -6.63 -15.90 -38.96
C ALA A 474 -5.63 -14.76 -39.23
N GLU A 475 -5.97 -13.79 -40.07
CA GLU A 475 -5.11 -12.67 -40.48
C GLU A 475 -5.30 -11.46 -39.55
N LEU A 476 -6.45 -11.35 -38.89
CA LEU A 476 -6.74 -10.25 -37.99
C LEU A 476 -5.71 -10.11 -36.86
N THR A 477 -5.28 -8.87 -36.62
CA THR A 477 -4.52 -8.52 -35.41
C THR A 477 -5.32 -8.86 -34.16
N LEU A 478 -4.63 -9.16 -33.05
CA LEU A 478 -5.29 -9.52 -31.79
C LEU A 478 -6.31 -8.46 -31.33
N LYS A 479 -6.04 -7.17 -31.57
CA LYS A 479 -6.97 -6.08 -31.26
C LYS A 479 -8.29 -6.21 -32.01
N PHE A 480 -8.24 -6.33 -33.34
CA PHE A 480 -9.45 -6.42 -34.17
C PHE A 480 -10.19 -7.74 -33.97
N LEU A 481 -9.46 -8.84 -33.75
CA LEU A 481 -10.04 -10.13 -33.39
C LEU A 481 -10.78 -10.06 -32.04
N THR A 482 -10.19 -9.39 -31.04
CA THR A 482 -10.84 -9.16 -29.73
C THR A 482 -12.14 -8.35 -29.90
N TYR A 483 -12.10 -7.27 -30.68
CA TYR A 483 -13.29 -6.46 -30.94
C TYR A 483 -14.38 -7.26 -31.65
N LYS A 484 -14.02 -8.02 -32.68
CA LYS A 484 -14.95 -8.89 -33.42
C LYS A 484 -15.60 -9.92 -32.49
N ALA A 485 -14.81 -10.61 -31.67
CA ALA A 485 -15.30 -11.59 -30.70
C ALA A 485 -16.26 -10.97 -29.67
N VAL A 486 -15.91 -9.82 -29.09
CA VAL A 486 -16.75 -9.13 -28.08
C VAL A 486 -18.05 -8.60 -28.70
N ILE A 487 -18.00 -8.02 -29.89
CA ILE A 487 -19.19 -7.49 -30.58
C ILE A 487 -20.18 -8.63 -30.87
N LEU A 488 -19.72 -9.71 -31.49
CA LEU A 488 -20.57 -10.86 -31.80
C LEU A 488 -21.11 -11.50 -30.52
N ALA A 489 -20.27 -11.67 -29.48
CA ALA A 489 -20.71 -12.23 -28.21
C ALA A 489 -21.79 -11.37 -27.55
N THR A 490 -21.66 -10.04 -27.65
CA THR A 490 -22.65 -9.10 -27.10
C THR A 490 -23.97 -9.14 -27.88
N LEU A 491 -23.92 -9.14 -29.21
CA LEU A 491 -25.11 -9.13 -30.05
C LEU A 491 -25.89 -10.45 -29.96
N ILE A 492 -25.19 -11.59 -29.98
CA ILE A 492 -25.81 -12.92 -29.97
C ILE A 492 -26.38 -13.25 -28.60
N SER A 493 -25.62 -13.00 -27.53
CA SER A 493 -26.09 -13.36 -26.18
C SER A 493 -27.09 -12.34 -25.60
N ALA A 494 -27.12 -11.12 -26.14
CA ALA A 494 -27.85 -9.97 -25.58
C ALA A 494 -27.57 -9.72 -24.08
N GLN A 495 -26.40 -10.16 -23.61
CA GLN A 495 -26.04 -10.09 -22.19
C GLN A 495 -25.40 -8.75 -21.81
N ARG A 496 -25.43 -8.45 -20.51
CA ARG A 496 -24.75 -7.27 -19.94
C ARG A 496 -23.23 -7.46 -20.00
N VAL A 497 -22.50 -6.35 -20.06
CA VAL A 497 -21.03 -6.34 -19.95
C VAL A 497 -20.53 -7.12 -18.72
N GLN A 498 -21.21 -6.99 -17.58
CA GLN A 498 -20.87 -7.77 -16.38
C GLN A 498 -20.92 -9.28 -16.65
N THR A 499 -21.96 -9.75 -17.33
CA THR A 499 -22.13 -11.17 -17.65
C THR A 499 -21.03 -11.65 -18.59
N LEU A 500 -20.76 -10.89 -19.67
CA LEU A 500 -19.71 -11.23 -20.64
C LEU A 500 -18.32 -11.26 -20.00
N SER A 501 -18.07 -10.40 -19.00
CA SER A 501 -16.81 -10.41 -18.25
C SER A 501 -16.62 -11.62 -17.34
N GLN A 502 -17.69 -12.40 -17.09
CA GLN A 502 -17.62 -13.63 -16.30
C GLN A 502 -17.45 -14.89 -17.14
N LEU A 503 -17.46 -14.79 -18.47
CA LEU A 503 -17.16 -15.93 -19.34
C LEU A 503 -15.75 -16.44 -19.03
N ASP A 504 -15.65 -17.74 -18.79
CA ASP A 504 -14.48 -18.39 -18.21
C ASP A 504 -14.23 -19.70 -18.93
N LEU A 505 -12.98 -19.95 -19.32
CA LEU A 505 -12.59 -21.14 -20.07
C LEU A 505 -12.63 -22.39 -19.19
N ASP A 506 -12.44 -22.28 -17.88
CA ASP A 506 -12.51 -23.42 -16.96
C ASP A 506 -13.95 -23.92 -16.77
N PHE A 507 -14.93 -23.06 -17.05
CA PHE A 507 -16.37 -23.36 -16.97
C PHE A 507 -17.01 -23.31 -18.37
N MET A 508 -16.27 -23.74 -19.38
CA MET A 508 -16.70 -23.79 -20.77
C MET A 508 -16.65 -25.23 -21.29
N GLU A 509 -17.70 -25.64 -21.97
CA GLU A 509 -17.75 -26.87 -22.76
C GLU A 509 -17.65 -26.50 -24.24
N MET A 510 -16.71 -27.12 -24.95
CA MET A 510 -16.60 -27.00 -26.40
C MET A 510 -17.12 -28.28 -27.05
N THR A 511 -18.14 -28.14 -27.90
CA THR A 511 -18.62 -29.21 -28.77
C THR A 511 -18.16 -28.96 -30.20
N GLU A 512 -18.43 -29.91 -31.11
CA GLU A 512 -18.18 -29.74 -32.54
C GLU A 512 -19.00 -28.59 -33.17
N GLN A 513 -20.10 -28.19 -32.51
CA GLN A 513 -21.04 -27.21 -33.04
C GLN A 513 -21.24 -25.98 -32.16
N SER A 514 -20.71 -25.93 -30.94
CA SER A 514 -20.97 -24.81 -30.03
C SER A 514 -19.93 -24.64 -28.93
N PHE A 515 -19.86 -23.43 -28.39
CA PHE A 515 -19.25 -23.15 -27.09
C PHE A 515 -20.34 -22.87 -26.05
N ILE A 516 -20.35 -23.63 -24.97
CA ILE A 516 -21.31 -23.48 -23.87
C ILE A 516 -20.55 -22.98 -22.64
N PHE A 517 -20.92 -21.81 -22.13
CA PHE A 517 -20.34 -21.23 -20.92
C PHE A 517 -21.31 -21.31 -19.75
N HIS A 518 -20.83 -21.81 -18.62
CA HIS A 518 -21.57 -21.92 -17.36
C HIS A 518 -21.12 -20.84 -16.38
N ILE A 519 -21.97 -19.84 -16.16
CA ILE A 519 -21.67 -18.76 -15.21
C ILE A 519 -22.25 -19.10 -13.85
N ASN A 520 -21.38 -19.52 -12.94
CA ASN A 520 -21.72 -19.86 -11.56
C ASN A 520 -21.66 -18.65 -10.60
N ASP A 521 -21.05 -17.54 -11.03
CA ASP A 521 -20.93 -16.34 -10.23
C ASP A 521 -22.27 -15.61 -10.03
N LYS A 522 -22.40 -14.90 -8.89
CA LYS A 522 -23.59 -14.09 -8.58
C LYS A 522 -23.68 -12.86 -9.50
N LEU A 523 -24.36 -12.97 -10.62
CA LEU A 523 -24.69 -11.86 -11.52
C LEU A 523 -25.78 -10.95 -10.95
N LYS A 524 -25.93 -9.72 -11.47
CA LYS A 524 -26.98 -8.77 -11.04
C LYS A 524 -28.41 -9.35 -11.13
N GLN A 525 -28.64 -10.30 -12.03
CA GLN A 525 -29.95 -10.95 -12.21
C GLN A 525 -30.16 -12.19 -11.33
N THR A 526 -29.10 -12.72 -10.71
CA THR A 526 -29.19 -13.88 -9.81
C THR A 526 -30.06 -13.55 -8.60
N ARG A 527 -31.00 -14.44 -8.31
CA ARG A 527 -31.98 -14.32 -7.21
C ARG A 527 -32.28 -15.71 -6.63
N PRO A 528 -32.81 -15.81 -5.40
CA PRO A 528 -33.20 -17.10 -4.83
C PRO A 528 -34.07 -17.92 -5.81
N GLY A 529 -33.74 -19.20 -5.98
CA GLY A 529 -34.41 -20.11 -6.92
C GLY A 529 -34.03 -19.94 -8.40
N HIS A 530 -33.21 -18.94 -8.75
CA HIS A 530 -32.70 -18.73 -10.11
C HIS A 530 -31.19 -18.46 -10.04
N VAL A 531 -30.42 -19.54 -10.01
CA VAL A 531 -28.96 -19.54 -9.86
C VAL A 531 -28.35 -20.15 -11.12
N GLY A 532 -27.20 -19.61 -11.53
CA GLY A 532 -26.54 -20.01 -12.78
C GLY A 532 -27.10 -19.28 -14.01
N LEU A 533 -26.25 -19.13 -15.01
CA LEU A 533 -26.63 -18.69 -16.35
C LEU A 533 -25.77 -19.45 -17.36
N GLN A 534 -26.42 -20.07 -18.33
CA GLN A 534 -25.74 -20.71 -19.46
C GLN A 534 -25.79 -19.78 -20.67
N ILE A 535 -24.67 -19.63 -21.35
CA ILE A 535 -24.57 -18.89 -22.62
C ILE A 535 -24.02 -19.84 -23.67
N CYS A 536 -24.81 -20.07 -24.72
CA CYS A 536 -24.41 -20.88 -25.86
C CYS A 536 -24.02 -19.99 -27.04
N PHE A 537 -22.90 -20.30 -27.67
CA PHE A 537 -22.44 -19.70 -28.91
C PHE A 537 -22.33 -20.79 -29.97
N ASP A 538 -23.37 -20.90 -30.79
CA ASP A 538 -23.48 -21.94 -31.81
C ASP A 538 -22.67 -21.59 -33.07
N ASN A 539 -22.30 -22.63 -33.80
CA ASN A 539 -21.69 -22.54 -35.11
C ASN A 539 -22.72 -22.06 -36.12
N PHE A 540 -22.36 -21.00 -36.84
CA PHE A 540 -23.17 -20.41 -37.89
C PHE A 540 -22.55 -20.72 -39.24
N SER A 541 -22.96 -21.84 -39.85
CA SER A 541 -22.39 -22.35 -41.10
C SER A 541 -22.79 -21.54 -42.35
N GLU A 542 -23.84 -20.72 -42.26
CA GLU A 542 -24.33 -19.91 -43.38
C GLU A 542 -23.41 -18.73 -43.72
N ASP A 543 -22.65 -18.22 -42.73
CA ASP A 543 -21.67 -17.14 -42.93
C ASP A 543 -20.53 -17.22 -41.91
N GLU A 544 -19.40 -17.78 -42.35
CA GLU A 544 -18.22 -17.97 -41.51
C GLU A 544 -17.64 -16.64 -40.98
N LEU A 545 -17.80 -15.53 -41.70
CA LEU A 545 -17.28 -14.23 -41.29
C LEU A 545 -18.05 -13.63 -40.11
N LEU A 546 -19.31 -14.04 -39.93
CA LEU A 546 -20.15 -13.68 -38.78
C LEU A 546 -20.21 -14.77 -37.70
N CYS A 547 -19.64 -15.94 -37.96
CA CYS A 547 -19.69 -17.07 -37.04
C CYS A 547 -18.87 -16.83 -35.78
N ILE A 548 -19.54 -16.62 -34.65
CA ILE A 548 -18.89 -16.45 -33.35
C ILE A 548 -18.07 -17.66 -32.94
N TYR A 549 -18.52 -18.87 -33.24
CA TYR A 549 -17.79 -20.10 -32.94
C TYR A 549 -16.42 -20.10 -33.62
N SER A 550 -16.36 -19.82 -34.93
CA SER A 550 -15.11 -19.72 -35.69
C SER A 550 -14.19 -18.62 -35.16
N VAL A 551 -14.76 -17.46 -34.80
CA VAL A 551 -14.01 -16.34 -34.21
C VAL A 551 -13.43 -16.71 -32.84
N LEU A 552 -14.22 -17.32 -31.96
CA LEU A 552 -13.78 -17.73 -30.62
C LEU A 552 -12.70 -18.80 -30.67
N LYS A 553 -12.80 -19.78 -31.58
CA LYS A 553 -11.78 -20.82 -31.76
C LYS A 553 -10.41 -20.21 -32.06
N ILE A 554 -10.35 -19.28 -33.02
CA ILE A 554 -9.11 -18.59 -33.40
C ILE A 554 -8.65 -17.63 -32.30
N TYR A 555 -9.58 -16.96 -31.62
CA TYR A 555 -9.25 -16.06 -30.51
C TYR A 555 -8.61 -16.79 -29.34
N ILE A 556 -9.20 -17.92 -28.90
CA ILE A 556 -8.67 -18.74 -27.81
C ILE A 556 -7.26 -19.23 -28.16
N GLN A 557 -7.06 -19.75 -29.37
CA GLN A 557 -5.75 -20.20 -29.86
C GLN A 557 -4.71 -19.06 -29.86
N LYS A 558 -5.03 -17.90 -30.44
CA LYS A 558 -4.10 -16.75 -30.49
C LYS A 558 -3.77 -16.16 -29.12
N THR A 559 -4.61 -16.40 -28.11
CA THR A 559 -4.43 -15.87 -26.76
C THR A 559 -3.84 -16.86 -25.78
N GLU A 560 -3.72 -18.14 -26.13
CA GLU A 560 -3.26 -19.23 -25.24
C GLU A 560 -1.97 -18.86 -24.48
N ASN A 561 -0.91 -18.50 -25.21
CA ASN A 561 0.39 -18.14 -24.62
C ASN A 561 0.41 -16.76 -23.93
N LEU A 562 -0.66 -15.99 -24.02
CA LEU A 562 -0.79 -14.65 -23.42
C LEU A 562 -1.65 -14.66 -22.15
N ARG A 563 -2.31 -15.78 -21.84
CA ARG A 563 -3.25 -15.89 -20.73
C ARG A 563 -2.53 -16.00 -19.39
N THR A 564 -2.94 -15.16 -18.45
CA THR A 564 -2.60 -15.23 -17.02
C THR A 564 -3.81 -15.56 -16.15
N SER A 565 -4.99 -15.68 -16.77
CA SER A 565 -6.26 -16.02 -16.15
C SER A 565 -7.10 -16.88 -17.09
N SER A 566 -8.01 -17.67 -16.53
CA SER A 566 -8.98 -18.49 -17.26
C SER A 566 -10.11 -17.68 -17.91
N LYS A 567 -10.25 -16.37 -17.63
CA LYS A 567 -11.28 -15.52 -18.25
C LYS A 567 -11.17 -15.52 -19.78
N LEU A 568 -12.32 -15.66 -20.46
CA LEU A 568 -12.39 -15.75 -21.92
C LEU A 568 -11.70 -14.54 -22.57
N PHE A 569 -12.15 -13.33 -22.23
CA PHE A 569 -11.61 -12.09 -22.81
C PHE A 569 -10.47 -11.52 -21.97
N ILE A 570 -9.32 -11.31 -22.62
CA ILE A 570 -8.13 -10.68 -22.03
C ILE A 570 -7.81 -9.34 -22.71
N SER A 571 -7.11 -8.44 -22.00
CA SER A 571 -6.66 -7.17 -22.57
C SER A 571 -5.61 -7.42 -23.66
N TYR A 572 -5.80 -6.81 -24.84
CA TYR A 572 -4.80 -6.79 -25.90
C TYR A 572 -3.72 -5.71 -25.69
N ARG A 573 -3.84 -4.87 -24.66
CA ARG A 573 -2.82 -3.92 -24.21
C ARG A 573 -2.07 -4.53 -23.03
N LYS A 574 -0.73 -4.61 -23.14
CA LYS A 574 0.17 -4.99 -22.04
C LYS A 574 0.11 -3.99 -20.90
#